data_AF-A0A453BUZ7-F1
#
_entry.id   AF-A0A453BUZ7-F1
#
_cell.length_a   1.000
_cell.length_b   1.000
_cell.length_c   1.000
_cell.angle_alpha   90.00
_cell.angle_beta   90.00
_cell.angle_gamma   90.00
#
_symmetry.space_group_name_H-M   'P 1'
#
loop_
_entity.id
_entity.type
_entity.pdbx_description
1 polymer ?
#
loop_
_entity_poly.entity_id
_entity_poly.type
_entity_poly.pdbx_seq_one_letter_code
_entity_poly.pdbx_strand_id
1 'polypeptide(L)'
;MNWMPQEDEGKEDEAQEEEDEVMNWILQEKRRELSDKERHGVYFALLVIELRDGSVQPDDKLLVSNLLDISVRSVERIWEYAKKQIADGKEVDVSSKKPGRSGRKRKELDLERTSTIPLNKRRTIRYLARSLGVARSTLHKRFHLNELNRITSTVKPHIKLENKLARLKFCMSIVDDNSISTSRAMLKPMTNMVHIDEKWFDMTRVKNSYYVLPGEPKPKRTMSNTHSIGKVMFLTAVARPRYNNEGELTFDGRSAFGHSSKRLRRSGQVRTEQREQKC
;
A
#
# COMPACT_ATOMS: atom_id res chain seq x y z
N MET A 1 -41.49 -25.11 60.17
CA MET A 1 -40.66 -25.64 59.06
C MET A 1 -41.55 -25.70 57.82
N ASN A 2 -41.49 -24.69 56.96
CA ASN A 2 -42.10 -24.75 55.63
C ASN A 2 -40.95 -25.00 54.64
N TRP A 3 -40.89 -26.21 54.10
CA TRP A 3 -40.02 -26.57 52.99
C TRP A 3 -40.82 -26.34 51.71
N MET A 4 -40.42 -25.34 50.92
CA MET A 4 -41.01 -25.05 49.61
C MET A 4 -40.07 -25.65 48.56
N PRO A 5 -40.52 -26.53 47.64
CA PRO A 5 -39.67 -27.03 46.57
C PRO A 5 -39.34 -25.88 45.62
N GLN A 6 -38.06 -25.63 45.36
CA GLN A 6 -37.63 -24.77 44.26
C GLN A 6 -37.76 -25.60 42.98
N GLU A 7 -38.65 -25.16 42.09
CA GLU A 7 -38.89 -25.78 40.79
C GLU A 7 -37.63 -25.66 39.89
N ASP A 8 -37.46 -26.66 39.02
CA ASP A 8 -36.36 -26.88 38.06
C ASP A 8 -36.29 -25.80 36.94
N GLU A 9 -36.38 -24.50 37.26
CA GLU A 9 -36.43 -23.42 36.26
C GLU A 9 -35.17 -23.37 35.35
N GLY A 10 -34.00 -23.73 35.87
CA GLY A 10 -32.74 -23.70 35.11
C GLY A 10 -32.57 -24.80 34.05
N LYS A 11 -33.34 -25.88 34.10
CA LYS A 11 -33.30 -26.94 33.05
C LYS A 11 -34.19 -26.62 31.87
N GLU A 12 -35.28 -25.89 32.10
CA GLU A 12 -36.19 -25.46 31.04
C GLU A 12 -35.54 -24.38 30.17
N ASP A 13 -34.78 -23.46 30.78
CA ASP A 13 -34.03 -22.41 30.06
C ASP A 13 -32.90 -22.99 29.19
N GLU A 14 -32.14 -23.97 29.70
CA GLU A 14 -31.08 -24.66 28.92
C GLU A 14 -31.67 -25.47 27.74
N ALA A 15 -32.81 -26.14 27.96
CA ALA A 15 -33.50 -26.87 26.89
C ALA A 15 -34.06 -25.91 25.81
N GLN A 16 -34.55 -24.74 26.21
CA GLN A 16 -35.07 -23.72 25.31
C GLN A 16 -33.96 -23.11 24.43
N GLU A 17 -32.76 -22.88 24.97
CA GLU A 17 -31.60 -22.40 24.20
C GLU A 17 -31.11 -23.46 23.20
N GLU A 18 -31.06 -24.74 23.57
CA GLU A 18 -30.70 -25.83 22.65
C GLU A 18 -31.71 -25.95 21.48
N GLU A 19 -33.01 -25.83 21.76
CA GLU A 19 -34.05 -25.82 20.73
C GLU A 19 -33.89 -24.63 19.77
N ASP A 20 -33.62 -23.43 20.29
CA ASP A 20 -33.40 -22.23 19.48
C ASP A 20 -32.14 -22.32 18.60
N GLU A 21 -31.06 -22.91 19.10
CA GLU A 21 -29.85 -23.17 18.32
C GLU A 21 -30.10 -24.17 17.18
N VAL A 22 -30.80 -25.27 17.47
CA VAL A 22 -31.19 -26.27 16.46
C VAL A 22 -32.11 -25.64 15.41
N MET A 23 -33.08 -24.84 15.84
CA MET A 23 -34.00 -24.14 14.93
C MET A 23 -33.28 -23.10 14.07
N ASN A 24 -32.30 -22.38 14.61
CA ASN A 24 -31.46 -21.45 13.85
C ASN A 24 -30.58 -22.20 12.84
N TRP A 25 -30.02 -23.35 13.21
CA TRP A 25 -29.24 -24.20 12.30
C TRP A 25 -30.11 -24.71 11.13
N ILE A 26 -31.31 -25.21 11.42
CA ILE A 26 -32.29 -25.62 10.40
C ILE A 26 -32.68 -24.45 9.49
N LEU A 27 -32.89 -23.25 10.06
CA LEU A 27 -33.21 -22.05 9.28
C LEU A 27 -32.03 -21.58 8.42
N GLN A 28 -30.79 -21.75 8.86
CA GLN A 28 -29.60 -21.44 8.07
C GLN A 28 -29.42 -22.41 6.91
N GLU A 29 -29.63 -23.71 7.13
CA GLU A 29 -29.56 -24.71 6.07
C GLU A 29 -30.67 -24.49 5.03
N LYS A 30 -31.89 -24.14 5.46
CA LYS A 30 -32.99 -23.76 4.54
C LYS A 30 -32.76 -22.45 3.78
N ARG A 31 -31.88 -21.57 4.27
CA ARG A 31 -31.46 -20.32 3.58
C ARG A 31 -30.27 -20.53 2.64
N ARG A 32 -29.72 -21.74 2.57
CA ARG A 32 -28.60 -22.06 1.69
C ARG A 32 -28.98 -21.81 0.24
N GLU A 33 -28.07 -21.16 -0.47
CA GLU A 33 -28.21 -20.96 -1.91
C GLU A 33 -27.80 -22.25 -2.65
N LEU A 34 -28.60 -22.68 -3.63
CA LEU A 34 -28.24 -23.83 -4.47
C LEU A 34 -26.94 -23.55 -5.24
N SER A 35 -26.04 -24.52 -5.23
CA SER A 35 -24.84 -24.56 -6.06
C SER A 35 -25.19 -24.69 -7.54
N ASP A 36 -24.34 -24.17 -8.42
CA ASP A 36 -24.54 -24.29 -9.88
C ASP A 36 -24.65 -25.74 -10.34
N LYS A 37 -23.96 -26.67 -9.66
CA LYS A 37 -24.06 -28.11 -9.91
C LYS A 37 -25.42 -28.68 -9.54
N GLU A 38 -25.97 -28.28 -8.39
CA GLU A 38 -27.30 -28.70 -7.93
C GLU A 38 -28.38 -28.14 -8.87
N ARG A 39 -28.23 -26.88 -9.29
CA ARG A 39 -29.13 -26.24 -10.27
C ARG A 39 -29.14 -26.98 -11.61
N HIS A 40 -27.96 -27.37 -12.11
CA HIS A 40 -27.85 -28.21 -13.31
C HIS A 40 -28.39 -29.62 -13.08
N GLY A 41 -28.19 -30.20 -11.89
CA GLY A 41 -28.74 -31.50 -11.51
C GLY A 41 -30.27 -31.52 -11.57
N VAL A 42 -30.93 -30.46 -11.08
CA VAL A 42 -32.39 -30.29 -11.19
C VAL A 42 -32.84 -30.30 -12.65
N TYR A 43 -32.17 -29.50 -13.49
CA TYR A 43 -32.49 -29.44 -14.92
C TYR A 43 -32.29 -30.81 -15.60
N PHE A 44 -31.17 -31.48 -15.32
CA PHE A 44 -30.84 -32.77 -15.91
C PHE A 44 -31.83 -33.86 -15.50
N ALA A 45 -32.23 -33.91 -14.22
CA ALA A 45 -33.20 -34.88 -13.72
C ALA A 45 -34.56 -34.74 -14.44
N LEU A 46 -35.07 -33.51 -14.56
CA LEU A 46 -36.33 -33.25 -15.26
C LEU A 46 -36.22 -33.47 -16.77
N LEU A 47 -35.05 -33.18 -17.37
CA LEU A 47 -34.80 -33.46 -18.79
C LEU A 47 -34.85 -34.96 -19.08
N VAL A 48 -34.24 -35.79 -18.23
CA VAL A 48 -34.28 -37.26 -18.38
C VAL A 48 -35.72 -37.79 -18.28
N ILE A 49 -36.52 -37.24 -17.36
CA ILE A 49 -37.94 -37.59 -17.22
C ILE A 49 -38.73 -37.17 -18.47
N GLU A 50 -38.53 -35.95 -18.96
CA GLU A 50 -39.18 -35.47 -20.19
C GLU A 50 -38.82 -36.31 -21.42
N LEU A 51 -37.56 -36.76 -21.53
CA LEU A 51 -37.12 -37.63 -22.62
C LEU A 51 -37.73 -39.03 -22.56
N ARG A 52 -38.07 -39.53 -21.36
CA ARG A 52 -38.65 -40.85 -21.15
C ARG A 52 -40.17 -40.85 -21.35
N ASP A 53 -40.86 -39.90 -20.70
CA ASP A 53 -42.32 -39.91 -20.54
C ASP A 53 -43.01 -38.84 -21.41
N GLY A 54 -42.24 -38.05 -22.16
CA GLY A 54 -42.70 -37.02 -23.09
C GLY A 54 -43.17 -35.72 -22.42
N SER A 55 -43.40 -35.74 -21.10
CA SER A 55 -43.81 -34.56 -20.32
C SER A 55 -43.40 -34.70 -18.85
N VAL A 56 -43.20 -33.57 -18.17
CA VAL A 56 -42.89 -33.52 -16.74
C VAL A 56 -44.16 -33.28 -15.94
N GLN A 57 -44.52 -34.21 -15.05
CA GLN A 57 -45.70 -34.10 -14.19
C GLN A 57 -45.41 -33.31 -12.90
N PRO A 58 -46.45 -32.80 -12.20
CA PRO A 58 -46.28 -32.13 -10.92
C PRO A 58 -45.58 -33.01 -9.85
N ASP A 59 -45.90 -34.30 -9.82
CA ASP A 59 -45.33 -35.26 -8.87
C ASP A 59 -43.83 -35.47 -9.09
N ASP A 60 -43.35 -35.40 -10.34
CA ASP A 60 -41.92 -35.51 -10.66
C ASP A 60 -41.13 -34.34 -10.07
N LYS A 61 -41.72 -33.13 -10.12
CA LYS A 61 -41.11 -31.94 -9.52
C LYS A 61 -41.06 -32.05 -8.00
N LEU A 62 -42.09 -32.67 -7.39
CA LEU A 62 -42.12 -32.97 -5.96
C LEU A 62 -41.03 -33.97 -5.59
N LEU A 63 -40.81 -35.00 -6.42
CA LEU A 63 -39.75 -36.00 -6.22
C LEU A 63 -38.37 -35.35 -6.27
N VAL A 64 -38.08 -34.54 -7.29
CA VAL A 64 -36.79 -33.82 -7.40
C VAL A 64 -36.60 -32.81 -6.27
N SER A 65 -37.68 -32.16 -5.84
CA SER A 65 -37.71 -31.25 -4.70
C SER A 65 -37.33 -31.96 -3.40
N ASN A 66 -37.91 -33.12 -3.12
CA ASN A 66 -37.62 -33.93 -1.94
C ASN A 66 -36.20 -34.52 -1.98
N LEU A 67 -35.73 -34.95 -3.15
CA LEU A 67 -34.39 -35.56 -3.31
C LEU A 67 -33.26 -34.59 -2.96
N LEU A 68 -33.44 -33.31 -3.28
CA LEU A 68 -32.42 -32.27 -3.14
C LEU A 68 -32.70 -31.31 -1.98
N ASP A 69 -33.77 -31.54 -1.21
CA ASP A 69 -34.26 -30.67 -0.13
C ASP A 69 -34.42 -29.20 -0.55
N ILE A 70 -35.04 -29.00 -1.71
CA ILE A 70 -35.28 -27.67 -2.31
C ILE A 70 -36.79 -27.44 -2.41
N SER A 71 -37.27 -26.20 -2.28
CA SER A 71 -38.68 -25.88 -2.56
C SER A 71 -39.10 -26.24 -4.00
N VAL A 72 -40.28 -26.83 -4.18
CA VAL A 72 -40.87 -27.11 -5.52
C VAL A 72 -40.84 -25.86 -6.42
N ARG A 73 -41.13 -24.68 -5.87
CA ARG A 73 -41.12 -23.41 -6.60
C ARG A 73 -39.75 -23.06 -7.21
N SER A 74 -38.67 -23.48 -6.56
CA SER A 74 -37.31 -23.28 -7.08
C SER A 74 -36.98 -24.25 -8.21
N VAL A 75 -37.45 -25.50 -8.10
CA VAL A 75 -37.37 -26.52 -9.16
C VAL A 75 -38.12 -26.03 -10.41
N GLU A 76 -39.36 -25.58 -10.24
CA GLU A 76 -40.17 -24.99 -11.31
C GLU A 76 -39.50 -23.81 -11.98
N ARG A 77 -38.98 -22.87 -11.18
CA ARG A 77 -38.30 -21.68 -11.73
C ARG A 77 -37.07 -22.04 -12.54
N ILE A 78 -36.31 -23.07 -12.14
CA ILE A 78 -35.14 -23.56 -12.89
C ILE A 78 -35.62 -24.20 -14.21
N TRP A 79 -36.63 -25.05 -14.15
CA TRP A 79 -37.19 -25.75 -15.31
C TRP A 79 -37.77 -24.80 -16.36
N GLU A 80 -38.65 -23.88 -15.95
CA GLU A 80 -39.22 -22.87 -16.84
C GLU A 80 -38.15 -21.99 -17.49
N TYR A 81 -37.11 -21.65 -16.72
CA TYR A 81 -36.02 -20.84 -17.22
C TYR A 81 -35.20 -21.59 -18.29
N ALA A 82 -34.94 -22.88 -18.09
CA ALA A 82 -34.31 -23.74 -19.08
C ALA A 82 -35.18 -23.89 -20.35
N LYS A 83 -36.49 -24.15 -20.21
CA LYS A 83 -37.40 -24.26 -21.37
C LYS A 83 -37.48 -22.96 -22.18
N LYS A 84 -37.41 -21.79 -21.51
CA LYS A 84 -37.29 -20.49 -22.19
C LYS A 84 -36.00 -20.36 -22.99
N GLN A 85 -34.86 -20.80 -22.45
CA GLN A 85 -33.59 -20.79 -23.20
C GLN A 85 -33.65 -21.72 -24.42
N ILE A 86 -34.25 -22.91 -24.28
CA ILE A 86 -34.43 -23.86 -25.39
C ILE A 86 -35.35 -23.25 -26.48
N ALA A 87 -36.47 -22.62 -26.09
CA ALA A 87 -37.38 -21.96 -27.01
C ALA A 87 -36.70 -20.80 -27.77
N ASP A 88 -35.79 -20.08 -27.10
CA ASP A 88 -34.96 -19.03 -27.69
C ASP A 88 -33.80 -19.58 -28.58
N GLY A 89 -33.61 -20.91 -28.65
CA GLY A 89 -32.49 -21.55 -29.36
C GLY A 89 -31.13 -21.34 -28.70
N LYS A 90 -31.08 -20.99 -27.41
CA LYS A 90 -29.85 -20.77 -26.65
C LYS A 90 -29.45 -22.05 -25.91
N GLU A 91 -28.15 -22.21 -25.69
CA GLU A 91 -27.63 -23.24 -24.79
C GLU A 91 -28.20 -23.03 -23.37
N VAL A 92 -28.58 -24.13 -22.70
CA VAL A 92 -29.18 -24.09 -21.37
C VAL A 92 -28.10 -23.84 -20.33
N ASP A 93 -28.16 -22.67 -19.69
CA ASP A 93 -27.33 -22.30 -18.55
C ASP A 93 -28.24 -21.89 -17.39
N VAL A 94 -28.33 -22.77 -16.39
CA VAL A 94 -29.15 -22.58 -15.18
C VAL A 94 -28.34 -22.07 -13.98
N SER A 95 -27.10 -21.64 -14.19
CA SER A 95 -26.23 -21.08 -13.14
C SER A 95 -26.86 -19.90 -12.40
N SER A 96 -26.37 -19.63 -11.19
CA SER A 96 -26.79 -18.48 -10.41
C SER A 96 -26.45 -17.18 -11.14
N LYS A 97 -27.43 -16.29 -11.27
CA LYS A 97 -27.22 -14.94 -11.84
C LYS A 97 -26.80 -13.91 -10.80
N LYS A 98 -26.66 -14.30 -9.53
CA LYS A 98 -26.24 -13.40 -8.45
C LYS A 98 -24.80 -12.90 -8.63
N PRO A 99 -23.80 -13.73 -9.01
CA PRO A 99 -22.45 -13.26 -9.29
C PRO A 99 -22.46 -12.08 -10.28
N GLY A 100 -21.84 -10.97 -9.88
CA GLY A 100 -21.79 -9.72 -10.66
C GLY A 100 -23.07 -8.87 -10.64
N ARG A 101 -24.25 -9.44 -10.39
CA ARG A 101 -25.52 -8.68 -10.27
C ARG A 101 -25.78 -8.22 -8.84
N SER A 102 -25.46 -9.03 -7.84
CA SER A 102 -25.64 -8.73 -6.43
C SER A 102 -24.51 -7.85 -5.88
N GLY A 103 -24.77 -7.22 -4.73
CA GLY A 103 -23.83 -6.36 -4.03
C GLY A 103 -23.84 -4.89 -4.48
N ARG A 104 -23.10 -4.07 -3.74
CA ARG A 104 -23.03 -2.62 -3.98
C ARG A 104 -22.29 -2.33 -5.28
N LYS A 105 -22.97 -1.68 -6.23
CA LYS A 105 -22.34 -1.21 -7.47
C LYS A 105 -21.27 -0.16 -7.17
N ARG A 106 -20.19 -0.21 -7.95
CA ARG A 106 -19.07 0.74 -7.81
C ARG A 106 -19.52 2.10 -8.31
N LYS A 107 -19.12 3.16 -7.60
CA LYS A 107 -19.26 4.53 -8.11
C LYS A 107 -18.24 4.72 -9.22
N GLU A 108 -18.70 5.25 -10.36
CA GLU A 108 -17.81 5.75 -11.40
C GLU A 108 -16.93 6.86 -10.83
N LEU A 109 -15.66 6.84 -11.20
CA LEU A 109 -14.69 7.84 -10.82
C LEU A 109 -13.93 8.18 -12.08
N ASP A 110 -13.95 9.46 -12.42
CA ASP A 110 -13.14 10.01 -13.47
C ASP A 110 -11.68 10.08 -12.98
N LEU A 111 -10.92 9.03 -13.30
CA LEU A 111 -9.49 8.95 -13.03
C LEU A 111 -8.67 9.70 -14.07
N GLU A 112 -9.24 10.08 -15.22
CA GLU A 112 -8.51 10.81 -16.27
C GLU A 112 -8.10 12.19 -15.78
N ARG A 113 -8.90 12.80 -14.90
CA ARG A 113 -8.54 14.02 -14.15
C ARG A 113 -7.24 13.91 -13.37
N THR A 114 -6.72 12.72 -13.08
CA THR A 114 -5.38 12.60 -12.48
C THR A 114 -4.31 13.21 -13.38
N SER A 115 -4.45 13.13 -14.72
CA SER A 115 -3.51 13.68 -15.69
C SER A 115 -3.43 15.22 -15.66
N THR A 116 -4.49 15.91 -15.24
CA THR A 116 -4.50 17.38 -15.14
C THR A 116 -3.84 17.89 -13.85
N ILE A 117 -3.77 17.05 -12.80
CA ILE A 117 -3.20 17.42 -11.50
C ILE A 117 -1.68 17.51 -11.61
N PRO A 118 -0.97 18.52 -11.07
CA PRO A 118 0.49 18.56 -11.16
C PRO A 118 1.17 17.45 -10.35
N LEU A 119 2.32 16.95 -10.84
CA LEU A 119 3.05 15.79 -10.29
C LEU A 119 3.36 15.90 -8.78
N ASN A 120 3.64 17.10 -8.27
CA ASN A 120 3.89 17.34 -6.85
C ASN A 120 2.71 16.90 -5.96
N LYS A 121 1.48 17.00 -6.47
CA LYS A 121 0.24 16.61 -5.80
C LYS A 121 -0.09 15.11 -5.97
N ARG A 122 0.59 14.40 -6.89
CA ARG A 122 0.38 12.97 -7.14
C ARG A 122 1.30 12.05 -6.32
N ARG A 123 2.02 12.56 -5.32
CA ARG A 123 3.06 11.79 -4.60
C ARG A 123 2.52 10.74 -3.63
N THR A 124 1.39 11.03 -3.00
CA THR A 124 0.76 10.14 -2.02
C THR A 124 -0.71 9.98 -2.38
N ILE A 125 -1.26 8.79 -2.13
CA ILE A 125 -2.70 8.52 -2.35
C ILE A 125 -3.55 9.53 -1.60
N ARG A 126 -3.15 9.91 -0.38
CA ARG A 126 -3.87 10.90 0.42
C ARG A 126 -3.94 12.25 -0.27
N TYR A 127 -2.83 12.75 -0.79
CA TYR A 127 -2.78 14.05 -1.43
C TYR A 127 -3.48 14.03 -2.80
N LEU A 128 -3.30 12.94 -3.57
CA LEU A 128 -3.99 12.74 -4.84
C LEU A 128 -5.50 12.67 -4.64
N ALA A 129 -5.97 11.90 -3.65
CA ALA A 129 -7.38 11.78 -3.30
C ALA A 129 -7.98 13.14 -2.93
N ARG A 130 -7.28 13.93 -2.12
CA ARG A 130 -7.69 15.31 -1.79
C ARG A 130 -7.77 16.20 -3.03
N SER A 131 -6.84 16.03 -3.97
CA SER A 131 -6.82 16.81 -5.22
C SER A 131 -7.94 16.42 -6.19
N LEU A 132 -8.40 15.17 -6.12
CA LEU A 132 -9.54 14.64 -6.90
C LEU A 132 -10.90 14.85 -6.20
N GLY A 133 -10.92 15.26 -4.93
CA GLY A 133 -12.14 15.35 -4.13
C GLY A 133 -12.74 13.98 -3.74
N VAL A 134 -11.94 12.91 -3.73
CA VAL A 134 -12.38 11.55 -3.39
C VAL A 134 -11.85 11.10 -2.04
N ALA A 135 -12.54 10.17 -1.40
CA ALA A 135 -12.03 9.54 -0.19
C ALA A 135 -10.75 8.73 -0.49
N ARG A 136 -9.77 8.79 0.42
CA ARG A 136 -8.50 8.05 0.31
C ARG A 136 -8.73 6.54 0.11
N SER A 137 -9.68 5.96 0.84
CA SER A 137 -10.01 4.53 0.76
C SER A 137 -10.49 4.14 -0.63
N THR A 138 -11.30 4.99 -1.27
CA THR A 138 -11.80 4.77 -2.62
C THR A 138 -10.65 4.74 -3.63
N LEU A 139 -9.74 5.73 -3.57
CA LEU A 139 -8.59 5.78 -4.47
C LEU A 139 -7.62 4.61 -4.24
N HIS A 140 -7.46 4.18 -2.99
CA HIS A 140 -6.65 3.01 -2.63
C HIS A 140 -7.21 1.70 -3.20
N LYS A 141 -8.54 1.55 -3.25
CA LYS A 141 -9.18 0.41 -3.94
C LYS A 141 -8.91 0.43 -5.44
N ARG A 142 -9.00 1.60 -6.10
CA ARG A 142 -8.67 1.74 -7.53
C ARG A 142 -7.20 1.40 -7.82
N PHE A 143 -6.29 1.77 -6.91
CA PHE A 143 -4.88 1.38 -6.99
C PHE A 143 -4.68 -0.15 -6.94
N HIS A 144 -5.36 -0.87 -6.05
CA HIS A 144 -5.31 -2.34 -6.00
C HIS A 144 -5.94 -3.04 -7.21
N LEU A 145 -6.82 -2.34 -7.91
CA LEU A 145 -7.40 -2.80 -9.18
C LEU A 145 -6.51 -2.47 -10.39
N ASN A 146 -5.29 -1.97 -10.16
CA ASN A 146 -4.34 -1.56 -11.20
C ASN A 146 -4.84 -0.46 -12.15
N GLU A 147 -5.86 0.28 -11.76
CA GLU A 147 -6.34 1.47 -12.50
C GLU A 147 -5.42 2.68 -12.26
N LEU A 148 -4.49 2.59 -11.31
CA LEU A 148 -3.44 3.55 -11.03
C LEU A 148 -2.14 2.83 -10.76
N ASN A 149 -1.05 3.34 -11.31
CA ASN A 149 0.28 2.78 -11.12
C ASN A 149 1.16 3.69 -10.26
N ARG A 150 2.03 3.07 -9.46
CA ARG A 150 3.02 3.80 -8.66
C ARG A 150 4.39 3.71 -9.34
N ILE A 151 4.87 4.82 -9.89
CA ILE A 151 6.18 4.90 -10.54
C ILE A 151 7.17 5.67 -9.67
N THR A 152 8.41 5.18 -9.57
CA THR A 152 9.51 5.88 -8.89
C THR A 152 10.44 6.58 -9.88
N SER A 153 10.66 7.88 -9.69
CA SER A 153 11.58 8.70 -10.47
C SER A 153 12.75 9.18 -9.60
N THR A 154 13.98 8.98 -10.09
CA THR A 154 15.23 9.27 -9.38
C THR A 154 16.04 10.29 -10.17
N VAL A 155 16.52 11.35 -9.52
CA VAL A 155 17.46 12.31 -10.11
C VAL A 155 18.85 11.66 -10.18
N LYS A 156 19.46 11.63 -11.37
CA LYS A 156 20.80 11.05 -11.58
C LYS A 156 21.87 12.16 -11.57
N PRO A 157 22.84 12.14 -10.63
CA PRO A 157 23.95 13.10 -10.64
C PRO A 157 25.02 12.72 -11.68
N HIS A 158 25.72 13.73 -12.19
CA HIS A 158 26.85 13.57 -13.11
C HIS A 158 28.16 13.98 -12.42
N ILE A 159 29.15 13.07 -12.34
CA ILE A 159 30.45 13.31 -11.65
C ILE A 159 31.54 13.62 -12.69
N LYS A 160 32.22 14.77 -12.52
CA LYS A 160 33.36 15.19 -13.35
C LYS A 160 34.68 14.57 -12.88
N LEU A 161 35.65 14.45 -13.78
CA LEU A 161 37.00 13.93 -13.49
C LEU A 161 37.76 14.78 -12.46
N GLU A 162 37.65 16.11 -12.56
CA GLU A 162 38.25 17.07 -11.62
C GLU A 162 37.83 16.79 -10.17
N ASN A 163 36.55 16.49 -9.94
CA ASN A 163 36.02 16.18 -8.61
C ASN A 163 36.63 14.88 -8.04
N LYS A 164 37.00 13.92 -8.90
CA LYS A 164 37.66 12.68 -8.46
C LYS A 164 39.10 12.97 -8.01
N LEU A 165 39.83 13.78 -8.77
CA LEU A 165 41.21 14.16 -8.46
C LEU A 165 41.30 14.99 -7.17
N ALA A 166 40.38 15.94 -6.98
CA ALA A 166 40.32 16.74 -5.76
C ALA A 166 40.11 15.87 -4.50
N ARG A 167 39.24 14.85 -4.59
CA ARG A 167 39.01 13.90 -3.49
C ARG A 167 40.25 13.05 -3.18
N LEU A 168 40.98 12.60 -4.20
CA LEU A 168 42.20 11.81 -4.01
C LEU A 168 43.30 12.62 -3.31
N LYS A 169 43.52 13.88 -3.74
CA LYS A 169 44.51 14.78 -3.12
C LYS A 169 44.21 15.02 -1.63
N PHE A 170 42.95 15.21 -1.28
CA PHE A 170 42.53 15.36 0.11
C PHE A 170 42.84 14.11 0.95
N CYS A 171 42.52 12.92 0.46
CA CYS A 171 42.84 11.67 1.15
C CYS A 171 44.34 11.51 1.42
N MET A 172 45.20 11.88 0.46
CA MET A 172 46.65 11.82 0.62
C MET A 172 47.16 12.76 1.74
N SER A 173 46.54 13.92 1.93
CA SER A 173 46.99 14.91 2.93
C SER A 173 46.75 14.52 4.39
N ILE A 174 45.85 13.58 4.65
CA ILE A 174 45.44 13.14 6.00
C ILE A 174 46.32 11.98 6.50
N VAL A 175 47.03 11.31 5.59
CA VAL A 175 47.99 10.26 5.93
C VAL A 175 49.16 10.88 6.69
N ASP A 176 49.63 10.18 7.73
CA ASP A 176 50.78 10.58 8.52
C ASP A 176 52.07 10.31 7.74
N ASP A 177 52.86 11.35 7.53
CA ASP A 177 54.06 11.34 6.70
C ASP A 177 55.11 10.34 7.24
N ASN A 178 55.12 10.13 8.56
CA ASN A 178 56.02 9.20 9.24
C ASN A 178 55.62 7.72 9.10
N SER A 179 54.38 7.45 8.68
CA SER A 179 53.81 6.10 8.56
C SER A 179 53.86 5.54 7.14
N ILE A 180 54.27 6.35 6.16
CA ILE A 180 54.28 6.01 4.73
C ILE A 180 55.27 4.86 4.44
N SER A 181 56.36 4.76 5.20
CA SER A 181 57.38 3.71 5.09
C SER A 181 56.99 2.39 5.76
N THR A 182 55.92 2.38 6.57
CA THR A 182 55.43 1.17 7.25
C THR A 182 54.37 0.47 6.39
N SER A 183 54.23 -0.85 6.51
CA SER A 183 53.19 -1.65 5.81
C SER A 183 51.74 -1.21 6.12
N ARG A 184 51.55 -0.34 7.12
CA ARG A 184 50.26 0.22 7.51
C ARG A 184 50.37 1.75 7.66
N ALA A 185 49.82 2.47 6.69
CA ALA A 185 49.67 3.92 6.78
C ALA A 185 48.73 4.29 7.95
N MET A 186 49.20 5.16 8.83
CA MET A 186 48.44 5.73 9.95
C MET A 186 47.91 7.11 9.54
N LEU A 187 46.77 7.51 10.11
CA LEU A 187 46.21 8.84 9.91
C LEU A 187 46.74 9.77 11.00
N LYS A 188 46.90 11.06 10.68
CA LYS A 188 47.28 12.08 11.65
C LYS A 188 46.28 12.08 12.84
N PRO A 189 46.70 12.27 14.10
CA PRO A 189 45.87 12.03 15.29
C PRO A 189 44.72 13.02 15.53
N MET A 190 44.54 14.06 14.69
CA MET A 190 43.42 15.03 14.69
C MET A 190 43.06 15.65 16.05
N THR A 191 43.97 15.65 17.04
CA THR A 191 43.70 16.08 18.42
C THR A 191 43.42 17.57 18.56
N ASN A 192 43.94 18.39 17.64
CA ASN A 192 43.68 19.83 17.57
C ASN A 192 42.72 20.21 16.44
N MET A 193 41.81 19.31 16.05
CA MET A 193 40.82 19.56 15.00
C MET A 193 39.43 19.76 15.60
N VAL A 194 38.75 20.81 15.15
CA VAL A 194 37.31 20.97 15.33
C VAL A 194 36.62 20.37 14.11
N HIS A 195 35.82 19.35 14.31
CA HIS A 195 35.01 18.75 13.27
C HIS A 195 33.74 19.58 13.10
N ILE A 196 33.75 20.43 12.08
CA ILE A 196 32.56 21.16 11.65
C ILE A 196 31.85 20.27 10.64
N ASP A 197 30.66 19.81 10.99
CA ASP A 197 29.77 19.13 10.06
C ASP A 197 28.70 20.11 9.57
N GLU A 198 28.63 20.24 8.25
CA GLU A 198 27.54 20.93 7.57
C GLU A 198 26.54 19.88 7.08
N LYS A 199 25.42 19.77 7.79
CA LYS A 199 24.34 18.90 7.38
C LYS A 199 23.36 19.64 6.49
N TRP A 200 23.30 19.22 5.24
CA TRP A 200 22.38 19.79 4.26
C TRP A 200 21.12 18.93 4.10
N PHE A 201 19.96 19.57 4.18
CA PHE A 201 18.67 18.95 3.89
C PHE A 201 18.15 19.44 2.53
N ASP A 202 17.94 18.50 1.62
CA ASP A 202 17.41 18.81 0.30
C ASP A 202 15.93 19.20 0.39
N MET A 203 15.56 20.37 -0.15
CA MET A 203 14.16 20.80 -0.25
C MET A 203 13.32 19.83 -1.09
N THR A 204 13.94 19.10 -2.01
CA THR A 204 13.28 18.06 -2.80
C THR A 204 14.04 16.75 -2.75
N ARG A 205 13.33 15.63 -2.56
CA ARG A 205 13.95 14.31 -2.56
C ARG A 205 14.46 13.92 -3.96
N VAL A 206 15.65 13.33 -3.98
CA VAL A 206 16.30 12.74 -5.17
C VAL A 206 15.42 11.65 -5.78
N LYS A 207 14.85 10.77 -4.95
CA LYS A 207 13.89 9.73 -5.37
C LYS A 207 12.49 10.11 -4.89
N ASN A 208 11.54 10.17 -5.83
CA ASN A 208 10.11 10.38 -5.52
C ASN A 208 9.27 9.31 -6.20
N SER A 209 8.21 8.87 -5.53
CA SER A 209 7.14 8.07 -6.14
C SER A 209 5.95 8.95 -6.51
N TYR A 210 5.33 8.64 -7.64
CA TYR A 210 4.14 9.30 -8.17
C TYR A 210 3.09 8.26 -8.52
N TYR A 211 1.83 8.60 -8.29
CA TYR A 211 0.68 7.86 -8.81
C TYR A 211 0.32 8.42 -10.18
N VAL A 212 0.31 7.56 -11.17
CA VAL A 212 0.11 7.89 -12.58
C VAL A 212 -0.91 6.92 -13.18
N LEU A 213 -1.50 7.30 -14.31
CA LEU A 213 -2.40 6.42 -15.03
C LEU A 213 -1.62 5.28 -15.73
N PRO A 214 -2.28 4.13 -15.97
CA PRO A 214 -1.75 3.12 -16.87
C PRO A 214 -1.43 3.73 -18.25
N GLY A 215 -0.20 3.55 -18.72
CA GLY A 215 0.28 4.12 -19.99
C GLY A 215 0.89 5.51 -19.91
N GLU A 216 0.79 6.24 -18.80
CA GLU A 216 1.44 7.55 -18.65
C GLU A 216 2.97 7.38 -18.58
N PRO A 217 3.76 8.16 -19.35
CA PRO A 217 5.20 8.05 -19.34
C PRO A 217 5.77 8.41 -17.96
N LYS A 218 6.85 7.72 -17.59
CA LYS A 218 7.54 7.98 -16.33
C LYS A 218 7.93 9.47 -16.23
N PRO A 219 7.59 10.16 -15.12
CA PRO A 219 7.96 11.55 -14.93
C PRO A 219 9.48 11.76 -15.07
N LYS A 220 9.88 12.48 -16.11
CA LYS A 220 11.29 12.82 -16.37
C LYS A 220 11.71 13.94 -15.41
N ARG A 221 12.68 13.63 -14.56
CA ARG A 221 13.31 14.60 -13.65
C ARG A 221 14.79 14.67 -13.96
N THR A 222 15.15 15.64 -14.78
CA THR A 222 16.55 15.94 -15.10
C THR A 222 16.99 17.17 -14.35
N MET A 223 18.18 17.10 -13.76
CA MET A 223 18.88 18.23 -13.17
C MET A 223 20.35 18.07 -13.54
N SER A 224 21.06 19.20 -13.74
CA SER A 224 22.49 19.17 -14.08
C SER A 224 23.33 18.54 -12.96
N ASN A 225 22.97 18.81 -11.71
CA ASN A 225 23.60 18.22 -10.53
C ASN A 225 22.57 18.10 -9.39
N THR A 226 22.53 16.98 -8.67
CA THR A 226 21.69 16.84 -7.46
C THR A 226 22.04 17.86 -6.39
N HIS A 227 23.27 18.38 -6.37
CA HIS A 227 23.69 19.44 -5.46
C HIS A 227 23.06 20.81 -5.77
N SER A 228 22.45 20.99 -6.95
CA SER A 228 21.70 22.21 -7.30
C SER A 228 20.27 22.23 -6.75
N ILE A 229 19.82 21.13 -6.15
CA ILE A 229 18.57 21.12 -5.37
C ILE A 229 18.74 22.17 -4.26
N GLY A 230 17.72 23.01 -4.05
CA GLY A 230 17.73 23.95 -2.93
C GLY A 230 17.96 23.20 -1.63
N LYS A 231 18.93 23.65 -0.84
CA LYS A 231 19.29 22.98 0.40
C LYS A 231 19.15 23.93 1.57
N VAL A 232 18.82 23.34 2.70
CA VAL A 232 18.76 24.00 3.99
C VAL A 232 19.93 23.46 4.82
N MET A 233 20.81 24.33 5.30
CA MET A 233 22.02 23.94 6.02
C MET A 233 21.79 24.01 7.53
N PHE A 234 22.24 22.98 8.24
CA PHE A 234 22.46 23.00 9.67
C PHE A 234 23.97 22.84 9.91
N LEU A 235 24.53 23.73 10.73
CA LEU A 235 25.95 23.71 11.09
C LEU A 235 26.09 23.16 12.50
N THR A 236 26.89 22.12 12.65
CA THR A 236 27.22 21.53 13.96
C THR A 236 28.72 21.44 14.10
N ALA A 237 29.28 22.00 15.16
CA ALA A 237 30.69 21.86 15.47
C ALA A 237 30.86 20.89 16.65
N VAL A 238 31.71 19.89 16.46
CA VAL A 238 32.12 18.95 17.50
C VAL A 238 33.63 19.00 17.63
N ALA A 239 34.12 19.20 18.85
CA ALA A 239 35.55 19.04 19.14
C ALA A 239 35.74 18.09 20.31
N ARG A 240 36.98 17.66 20.52
CA ARG A 240 37.34 16.89 21.70
C ARG A 240 37.05 17.74 22.96
N PRO A 241 36.39 17.18 23.99
CA PRO A 241 36.23 17.87 25.26
C PRO A 241 37.58 18.32 25.82
N ARG A 242 37.64 19.54 26.35
CA ARG A 242 38.86 20.11 26.94
C ARG A 242 38.67 20.25 28.44
N TYR A 243 39.75 20.00 29.17
CA TYR A 243 39.81 20.05 30.63
C TYR A 243 40.91 21.02 31.04
N ASN A 244 40.73 21.75 32.15
CA ASN A 244 41.80 22.55 32.75
C ASN A 244 42.80 21.65 33.49
N ASN A 245 43.88 22.26 34.03
CA ASN A 245 44.92 21.53 34.77
C ASN A 245 44.39 20.92 36.10
N GLU A 246 43.23 21.36 36.57
CA GLU A 246 42.55 20.89 37.78
C GLU A 246 41.56 19.75 37.49
N GLY A 247 41.41 19.37 36.21
CA GLY A 247 40.52 18.29 35.77
C GLY A 247 39.08 18.70 35.53
N GLU A 248 38.75 19.99 35.60
CA GLU A 248 37.42 20.52 35.33
C GLU A 248 37.19 20.71 33.83
N LEU A 249 35.98 20.36 33.37
CA LEU A 249 35.57 20.43 31.97
C LEU A 249 35.37 21.90 31.53
N THR A 250 36.25 22.40 30.68
CA THR A 250 36.18 23.78 30.15
C THR A 250 35.41 23.87 28.84
N PHE A 251 35.35 22.78 28.06
CA PHE A 251 34.56 22.69 26.85
C PHE A 251 34.03 21.28 26.68
N ASP A 252 32.72 21.12 26.58
CA ASP A 252 32.05 19.81 26.49
C ASP A 252 32.11 19.19 25.08
N GLY A 253 32.74 19.89 24.13
CA GLY A 253 32.90 19.41 22.77
C GLY A 253 31.74 19.73 21.83
N ARG A 254 30.67 20.42 22.27
CA ARG A 254 29.47 20.64 21.44
C ARG A 254 29.15 22.12 21.26
N SER A 255 28.96 22.55 20.02
CA SER A 255 28.44 23.89 19.71
C SER A 255 27.50 23.84 18.50
N ALA A 256 26.26 24.32 18.67
CA ALA A 256 25.25 24.38 17.62
C ALA A 256 24.90 25.83 17.30
N PHE A 257 25.09 26.24 16.04
CA PHE A 257 24.70 27.57 15.55
C PHE A 257 23.45 27.47 14.66
N GLY A 258 22.49 28.38 14.88
CA GLY A 258 21.17 28.40 14.23
C GLY A 258 21.18 28.73 12.74
N HIS A 259 20.02 28.47 12.12
CA HIS A 259 19.75 28.40 10.68
C HIS A 259 20.12 29.63 9.82
N SER A 260 20.75 29.40 8.66
CA SER A 260 20.80 30.40 7.56
C SER A 260 20.25 29.80 6.25
N SER A 261 19.27 30.48 5.64
CA SER A 261 18.71 30.10 4.34
C SER A 261 19.47 30.82 3.23
N LYS A 262 20.29 30.12 2.45
CA LYS A 262 20.90 30.67 1.22
C LYS A 262 20.36 29.99 -0.02
N ARG A 263 19.69 30.77 -0.89
CA ARG A 263 19.38 30.37 -2.26
C ARG A 263 20.66 30.52 -3.07
N LEU A 264 21.41 29.42 -3.27
CA LEU A 264 22.69 29.48 -3.96
C LEU A 264 22.46 29.67 -5.48
N ARG A 265 22.40 30.92 -5.96
CA ARG A 265 22.75 31.24 -7.35
C ARG A 265 24.27 31.42 -7.39
N ARG A 266 25.00 30.49 -7.98
CA ARG A 266 26.42 30.71 -8.27
C ARG A 266 26.54 31.63 -9.48
N SER A 267 26.87 32.91 -9.24
CA SER A 267 27.75 33.64 -10.16
C SER A 267 29.16 33.07 -9.98
N GLY A 268 29.85 32.86 -11.10
CA GLY A 268 31.20 32.32 -11.11
C GLY A 268 32.18 33.33 -10.51
N GLN A 269 32.61 33.09 -9.27
CA GLN A 269 33.88 33.59 -8.78
C GLN A 269 34.42 32.59 -7.75
N VAL A 270 35.60 32.08 -8.06
CA VAL A 270 36.41 31.26 -7.16
C VAL A 270 36.85 32.19 -6.03
N ARG A 271 36.34 31.96 -4.82
CA ARG A 271 36.86 32.59 -3.61
C ARG A 271 37.65 31.53 -2.86
N THR A 272 38.95 31.48 -3.13
CA THR A 272 39.95 30.91 -2.22
C THR A 272 39.98 31.81 -0.98
N GLU A 273 39.24 31.42 0.05
CA GLU A 273 39.51 31.88 1.42
C GLU A 273 39.72 30.61 2.26
N GLN A 274 40.99 30.21 2.37
CA GLN A 274 41.45 29.44 3.51
C GLN A 274 41.27 30.34 4.73
N ARG A 275 40.24 30.10 5.55
CA ARG A 275 40.23 30.56 6.94
C ARG A 275 40.83 29.45 7.78
N GLU A 276 42.15 29.42 7.84
CA GLU A 276 42.83 28.94 9.04
C GLU A 276 42.54 29.95 10.15
N GLN A 277 41.63 29.60 11.06
CA GLN A 277 41.71 30.14 12.41
C GLN A 277 42.52 29.13 13.22
N LYS A 278 43.84 29.37 13.27
CA LYS A 278 44.65 28.90 14.39
C LYS A 278 44.13 29.60 15.64
N CYS A 279 43.75 28.84 16.65
CA CYS A 279 43.78 29.34 18.02
C CYS A 279 45.25 29.41 18.47
#